data_AF-B8F1P4-F1
#
_entry.id   AF-B8F1P4-F1
#
_cell.length_a   1.000
_cell.length_b   1.000
_cell.length_c   1.000
_cell.angle_alpha   90.00
_cell.angle_beta   90.00
_cell.angle_gamma   90.00
#
_symmetry.space_group_name_H-M   'P 1'
#
loop_
_entity.id
_entity.type
_entity.pdbx_description
1 polymer ?
#
loop_
_entity_poly.entity_id
_entity_poly.type
_entity_poly.pdbx_seq_one_letter_code
_entity_poly.pdbx_strand_id
1 'polypeptide(L)'
;MICISCAVDKIDPESKSKTYSKESAKNFLNKSQNFKPSNQKSLKKEDIISKLKAIGKKLEAQEKKDTAKIAKIAAEKFDFLDTFKIGSHDLMIKDNQMQIKRIIYSSLNYEKQKIDTLKEILEKLKQNPKNTNILGTFMQHISWFIQYQINEHLKLIQDELYTLTHKEAKDLLISIEYSLELKQRFKKTLNETIEAYNQNLNNIKSDEEALANHMNENYKDHEYLKPID
;
A
#
# COMPACT_ATOMS: atom_id res chain seq x y z
N MET A 1 -41.50 -38.62 33.06
CA MET A 1 -41.07 -37.22 33.30
C MET A 1 -39.66 -37.12 32.73
N ILE A 2 -39.54 -36.62 31.48
CA ILE A 2 -38.92 -35.33 31.10
C ILE A 2 -37.42 -35.30 31.47
N CYS A 3 -36.41 -35.03 30.64
CA CYS A 3 -36.16 -34.89 29.20
C CYS A 3 -34.62 -34.63 29.06
N ILE A 4 -34.14 -34.52 27.81
CA ILE A 4 -33.02 -33.68 27.33
C ILE A 4 -31.65 -34.38 27.14
N SER A 5 -31.39 -34.67 25.85
CA SER A 5 -30.16 -34.50 25.04
C SER A 5 -28.87 -34.04 25.74
N CYS A 6 -27.69 -34.52 25.34
CA CYS A 6 -26.94 -33.89 24.24
C CYS A 6 -26.16 -34.91 23.40
N ALA A 7 -26.43 -34.88 22.09
CA ALA A 7 -25.49 -35.32 21.08
C ALA A 7 -24.25 -34.40 21.13
N VAL A 8 -23.06 -34.99 21.11
CA VAL A 8 -21.80 -34.27 20.92
C VAL A 8 -21.61 -34.12 19.42
N ASP A 9 -22.05 -33.00 18.87
CA ASP A 9 -21.67 -32.60 17.53
C ASP A 9 -20.14 -32.44 17.46
N LYS A 10 -19.52 -33.20 16.57
CA LYS A 10 -18.15 -32.93 16.11
C LYS A 10 -18.21 -31.67 15.24
N ILE A 11 -18.00 -30.51 15.84
CA ILE A 11 -17.70 -29.29 15.11
C ILE A 11 -16.19 -29.13 15.15
N ASP A 12 -15.56 -29.48 14.04
CA ASP A 12 -14.21 -29.03 13.72
C ASP A 12 -14.26 -27.51 13.61
N PRO A 13 -13.51 -26.73 14.42
CA PRO A 13 -13.46 -25.30 14.21
C PRO A 13 -12.63 -25.05 12.96
N GLU A 14 -13.34 -24.94 11.84
CA GLU A 14 -12.82 -24.42 10.59
C GLU A 14 -12.14 -23.09 10.89
N SER A 15 -10.81 -23.12 11.00
CA SER A 15 -9.95 -21.98 11.24
C SER A 15 -10.12 -21.04 10.04
N LYS A 16 -11.02 -20.06 10.18
CA LYS A 16 -11.09 -18.88 9.33
C LYS A 16 -9.87 -18.01 9.61
N SER A 17 -8.69 -18.49 9.23
CA SER A 17 -7.58 -17.61 8.94
C SER A 17 -8.06 -16.72 7.81
N LYS A 18 -8.22 -15.41 8.08
CA LYS A 18 -8.40 -14.41 7.04
C LYS A 18 -7.07 -14.30 6.29
N THR A 19 -6.74 -15.33 5.53
CA THR A 19 -5.79 -15.21 4.43
C THR A 19 -6.46 -14.27 3.45
N TYR A 20 -5.85 -13.11 3.19
CA TYR A 20 -6.29 -12.22 2.12
C TYR A 20 -6.22 -13.02 0.81
N SER A 21 -7.36 -13.61 0.43
CA SER A 21 -7.53 -14.35 -0.80
C SER A 21 -7.25 -13.40 -1.97
N LYS A 22 -6.71 -13.93 -3.08
CA LYS A 22 -6.59 -13.22 -4.38
C LYS A 22 -7.90 -12.51 -4.79
N GLU A 23 -9.01 -12.91 -4.21
CA GLU A 23 -10.34 -12.34 -4.36
C GLU A 23 -10.48 -10.91 -3.81
N SER A 24 -9.81 -10.55 -2.69
CA SER A 24 -9.83 -9.16 -2.21
C SER A 24 -9.09 -8.24 -3.18
N ALA A 25 -7.95 -8.69 -3.73
CA ALA A 25 -7.22 -7.95 -4.76
C ALA A 25 -8.04 -7.76 -6.04
N LYS A 26 -8.85 -8.76 -6.45
CA LYS A 26 -9.80 -8.64 -7.56
C LYS A 26 -10.87 -7.57 -7.33
N ASN A 27 -11.40 -7.45 -6.12
CA ASN A 27 -12.42 -6.43 -5.80
C ASN A 27 -11.85 -5.00 -5.87
N PHE A 28 -10.56 -4.80 -5.53
CA PHE A 28 -9.89 -3.51 -5.67
C PHE A 28 -9.51 -3.19 -7.13
N LEU A 29 -9.15 -4.20 -7.94
CA LEU A 29 -8.90 -4.05 -9.38
C LEU A 29 -10.13 -3.52 -10.15
N ASN A 30 -11.35 -3.89 -9.74
CA ASN A 30 -12.56 -3.38 -10.38
C ASN A 30 -12.82 -1.88 -10.07
N LYS A 31 -12.36 -1.36 -8.92
CA LYS A 31 -12.51 0.08 -8.60
C LYS A 31 -11.60 0.96 -9.45
N SER A 32 -10.38 0.51 -9.78
CA SER A 32 -9.46 1.27 -10.64
C SER A 32 -9.93 1.36 -12.10
N GLN A 33 -10.86 0.51 -12.53
CA GLN A 33 -11.45 0.55 -13.88
C GLN A 33 -12.39 1.75 -14.11
N ASN A 34 -12.76 2.50 -13.07
CA ASN A 34 -13.60 3.70 -13.20
C ASN A 34 -12.81 4.97 -13.57
N PHE A 35 -11.50 4.87 -13.80
CA PHE A 35 -10.72 6.00 -14.29
C PHE A 35 -11.09 6.29 -15.75
N LYS A 36 -11.87 7.35 -15.97
CA LYS A 36 -12.21 7.79 -17.34
C LYS A 36 -10.91 8.11 -18.08
N PRO A 37 -10.68 7.53 -19.28
CA PRO A 37 -9.54 7.93 -20.08
C PRO A 37 -9.69 9.41 -20.43
N SER A 38 -8.73 10.23 -20.00
CA SER A 38 -8.55 11.58 -20.54
C SER A 38 -8.48 11.48 -22.06
N ASN A 39 -9.04 12.47 -22.79
CA ASN A 39 -9.18 12.55 -24.24
C ASN A 39 -7.83 12.47 -24.99
N GLN A 40 -7.15 11.33 -24.91
CA GLN A 40 -5.92 11.05 -25.62
C GLN A 40 -6.28 10.74 -27.06
N LYS A 41 -5.80 11.60 -27.97
CA LYS A 41 -5.54 11.28 -29.38
C LYS A 41 -5.12 9.81 -29.47
N SER A 42 -5.74 9.04 -30.36
CA SER A 42 -5.41 7.62 -30.57
C SER A 42 -3.90 7.45 -30.73
N LEU A 43 -3.22 7.05 -29.65
CA LEU A 43 -1.79 6.77 -29.66
C LEU A 43 -1.56 5.55 -30.54
N LYS A 44 -0.49 5.55 -31.32
CA LYS A 44 -0.09 4.34 -32.04
C LYS A 44 0.44 3.31 -31.05
N LYS A 45 0.28 2.03 -31.36
CA LYS A 45 0.74 0.93 -30.49
C LYS A 45 2.24 1.06 -30.20
N GLU A 46 3.04 1.43 -31.19
CA GLU A 46 4.50 1.59 -31.07
C GLU A 46 4.89 2.69 -30.07
N ASP A 47 4.11 3.78 -30.01
CA ASP A 47 4.32 4.86 -29.05
C ASP A 47 4.00 4.40 -27.63
N ILE A 48 2.90 3.65 -27.46
CA ILE A 48 2.49 3.07 -26.17
C ILE A 48 3.55 2.10 -25.66
N ILE A 49 4.02 1.18 -26.51
CA ILE A 49 5.07 0.21 -26.16
C ILE A 49 6.37 0.94 -25.78
N SER A 50 6.74 2.00 -26.49
CA SER A 50 7.92 2.81 -26.17
C SER A 50 7.81 3.49 -24.80
N LYS A 51 6.63 4.03 -24.46
CA LYS A 51 6.35 4.60 -23.13
C LYS A 51 6.42 3.54 -22.02
N LEU A 52 5.75 2.41 -22.21
CA LEU A 52 5.77 1.29 -21.25
C LEU A 52 7.19 0.79 -21.01
N LYS A 53 8.00 0.63 -22.06
CA LYS A 53 9.42 0.26 -21.95
C LYS A 53 10.22 1.27 -21.13
N ALA A 54 10.00 2.57 -21.34
CA ALA A 54 10.68 3.61 -20.59
C ALA A 54 10.26 3.61 -19.11
N ILE A 55 8.98 3.40 -18.82
CA ILE A 55 8.47 3.26 -17.45
C ILE A 55 9.07 2.01 -16.78
N GLY A 56 9.06 0.86 -17.46
CA GLY A 56 9.63 -0.39 -16.94
C GLY A 56 11.09 -0.25 -16.52
N LYS A 57 11.92 0.36 -17.37
CA LYS A 57 13.34 0.65 -17.04
C LYS A 57 13.50 1.55 -15.81
N LYS A 58 12.67 2.58 -15.67
CA LYS A 58 12.71 3.48 -14.50
C LYS A 58 12.34 2.74 -13.22
N LEU A 59 11.32 1.87 -13.28
CA LEU A 59 10.87 1.09 -12.14
C LEU A 59 11.88 0.03 -11.72
N GLU A 60 12.51 -0.66 -12.66
CA GLU A 60 13.59 -1.61 -12.37
C GLU A 60 14.79 -0.93 -11.68
N ALA A 61 15.18 0.26 -12.16
CA ALA A 61 16.24 1.04 -11.52
C ALA A 61 15.84 1.49 -10.10
N GLN A 62 14.58 1.89 -9.92
CA GLN A 62 14.05 2.28 -8.61
C GLN A 62 13.99 1.08 -7.65
N GLU A 63 13.61 -0.11 -8.11
CA GLU A 63 13.58 -1.33 -7.31
C GLU A 63 14.98 -1.70 -6.78
N LYS A 64 16.00 -1.60 -7.63
CA LYS A 64 17.40 -1.82 -7.24
C LYS A 64 17.84 -0.82 -6.17
N LYS A 65 17.51 0.46 -6.35
CA LYS A 65 17.77 1.52 -5.37
C LYS A 65 17.04 1.26 -4.04
N ASP A 66 15.75 0.93 -4.10
CA ASP A 66 14.92 0.65 -2.93
C ASP A 66 15.51 -0.51 -2.12
N THR A 67 15.86 -1.60 -2.80
CA THR A 67 16.43 -2.80 -2.17
C THR A 67 17.72 -2.47 -1.42
N ALA A 68 18.64 -1.71 -2.04
CA ALA A 68 19.87 -1.29 -1.39
C ALA A 68 19.63 -0.34 -0.19
N LYS A 69 18.68 0.60 -0.33
CA LYS A 69 18.34 1.54 0.75
C LYS A 69 17.66 0.86 1.94
N ILE A 70 16.75 -0.09 1.69
CA ILE A 70 16.09 -0.88 2.74
C ILE A 70 17.12 -1.75 3.48
N ALA A 71 18.02 -2.40 2.75
CA ALA A 71 19.10 -3.18 3.37
C ALA A 71 19.98 -2.31 4.29
N LYS A 72 20.26 -1.07 3.88
CA LYS A 72 20.97 -0.09 4.72
C LYS A 72 20.18 0.27 5.99
N ILE A 73 18.88 0.55 5.89
CA ILE A 73 18.01 0.85 7.04
C ILE A 73 18.02 -0.31 8.05
N ALA A 74 17.95 -1.56 7.56
CA ALA A 74 18.02 -2.75 8.40
C ALA A 74 19.38 -2.88 9.10
N ALA A 75 20.49 -2.68 8.37
CA ALA A 75 21.84 -2.72 8.93
C ALA A 75 22.08 -1.63 10.00
N GLU A 76 21.49 -0.44 9.80
CA GLU A 76 21.53 0.68 10.74
C GLU A 76 20.50 0.57 11.88
N LYS A 77 19.75 -0.54 11.94
CA LYS A 77 18.83 -0.94 13.03
C LYS A 77 17.68 0.03 13.32
N PHE A 78 17.14 0.68 12.28
CA PHE A 78 15.91 1.47 12.40
C PHE A 78 14.80 1.01 11.43
N ASP A 79 14.90 -0.22 10.92
CA ASP A 79 13.82 -0.90 10.18
C ASP A 79 12.71 -1.37 11.14
N PHE A 80 11.85 -0.45 11.57
CA PHE A 80 10.75 -0.82 12.47
C PHE A 80 9.67 -1.68 11.78
N LEU A 81 9.54 -1.59 10.44
CA LEU A 81 8.54 -2.33 9.68
C LEU A 81 8.86 -3.83 9.60
N ASP A 82 10.10 -4.22 9.90
CA ASP A 82 10.50 -5.63 9.99
C ASP A 82 9.76 -6.39 11.09
N THR A 83 9.42 -5.70 12.19
CA THR A 83 8.77 -6.29 13.35
C THR A 83 7.40 -5.69 13.68
N PHE A 84 6.98 -4.62 12.99
CA PHE A 84 5.71 -3.95 13.25
C PHE A 84 4.52 -4.83 12.85
N LYS A 85 3.77 -5.27 13.87
CA LYS A 85 2.50 -6.01 13.71
C LYS A 85 1.35 -5.17 14.24
N ILE A 86 0.20 -5.22 13.59
CA ILE A 86 -1.01 -4.53 14.05
C ILE A 86 -1.60 -5.32 15.23
N GLY A 87 -1.94 -6.59 14.99
CA GLY A 87 -2.31 -7.56 16.01
C GLY A 87 -1.13 -8.44 16.45
N SER A 88 -1.19 -8.96 17.68
CA SER A 88 -0.17 -9.86 18.24
C SER A 88 0.02 -11.16 17.45
N HIS A 89 -1.03 -11.61 16.75
CA HIS A 89 -1.07 -12.88 16.01
C HIS A 89 -1.04 -12.69 14.48
N ASP A 90 -0.78 -11.47 14.01
CA ASP A 90 -0.72 -11.21 12.57
C ASP A 90 0.44 -11.97 11.93
N LEU A 91 0.12 -12.64 10.82
CA LEU A 91 1.10 -13.31 9.97
C LEU A 91 1.87 -12.27 9.15
N MET A 92 3.19 -12.33 9.25
CA MET A 92 4.10 -11.48 8.48
C MET A 92 4.57 -12.19 7.22
N ILE A 93 3.91 -11.90 6.09
CA ILE A 93 4.32 -12.41 4.78
C ILE A 93 5.46 -11.54 4.26
N LYS A 94 6.66 -12.12 4.13
CA LYS A 94 7.90 -11.39 3.77
C LYS A 94 7.76 -10.55 2.50
N ASP A 95 7.13 -11.09 1.47
CA ASP A 95 6.95 -10.37 0.20
C ASP A 95 6.03 -9.14 0.37
N ASN A 96 4.95 -9.27 1.14
CA ASN A 96 4.07 -8.14 1.44
C ASN A 96 4.80 -7.09 2.29
N GLN A 97 5.59 -7.52 3.27
CA GLN A 97 6.40 -6.60 4.07
C GLN A 97 7.40 -5.83 3.23
N MET A 98 8.09 -6.49 2.29
CA MET A 98 9.03 -5.83 1.39
C MET A 98 8.31 -4.77 0.53
N GLN A 99 7.10 -5.06 0.04
CA GLN A 99 6.28 -4.10 -0.71
C GLN A 99 5.91 -2.88 0.14
N ILE A 100 5.47 -3.09 1.39
CA ILE A 100 5.16 -2.02 2.33
C ILE A 100 6.40 -1.18 2.64
N LYS A 101 7.56 -1.81 2.91
CA LYS A 101 8.83 -1.12 3.15
C LYS A 101 9.22 -0.25 1.95
N ARG A 102 9.10 -0.76 0.72
CA ARG A 102 9.43 -0.02 -0.51
C ARG A 102 8.61 1.25 -0.64
N ILE A 103 7.29 1.20 -0.51
CA ILE A 103 6.44 2.38 -0.69
C ILE A 103 6.61 3.39 0.45
N ILE A 104 6.67 2.93 1.71
CA ILE A 104 6.75 3.82 2.88
C ILE A 104 8.13 4.49 2.92
N TYR A 105 9.22 3.71 2.89
CA TYR A 105 10.56 4.28 3.04
C TYR A 105 10.96 5.13 1.84
N SER A 106 10.58 4.78 0.61
CA SER A 106 10.82 5.67 -0.54
C SER A 106 10.03 6.97 -0.46
N SER A 107 8.80 6.94 0.08
CA SER A 107 7.97 8.13 0.30
C SER A 107 8.57 9.08 1.34
N LEU A 108 9.19 8.50 2.38
CA LEU A 108 9.92 9.24 3.41
C LEU A 108 11.37 9.58 3.02
N ASN A 109 11.75 9.37 1.75
CA ASN A 109 13.10 9.59 1.23
C ASN A 109 14.20 8.85 2.03
N TYR A 110 13.84 7.74 2.67
CA TYR A 110 14.69 6.93 3.56
C TYR A 110 15.31 7.72 4.72
N GLU A 111 14.70 8.85 5.10
CA GLU A 111 15.19 9.73 6.15
C GLU A 111 14.85 9.14 7.52
N LYS A 112 15.88 8.81 8.32
CA LYS A 112 15.73 8.20 9.64
C LYS A 112 14.73 8.95 10.53
N GLN A 113 14.85 10.27 10.61
CA GLN A 113 13.96 11.10 11.44
C GLN A 113 12.49 10.92 11.05
N LYS A 114 12.17 10.95 9.75
CA LYS A 114 10.79 10.75 9.27
C LYS A 114 10.29 9.33 9.52
N ILE A 115 11.16 8.33 9.39
CA ILE A 115 10.85 6.93 9.68
C ILE A 115 10.55 6.74 11.17
N ASP A 116 11.36 7.36 12.04
CA ASP A 116 11.17 7.33 13.49
C ASP A 116 9.86 8.06 13.89
N THR A 117 9.54 9.20 13.27
CA THR A 117 8.25 9.88 13.47
C THR A 117 7.08 9.01 13.03
N LEU A 118 7.17 8.32 11.87
CA LEU A 118 6.12 7.40 11.44
C LEU A 118 5.95 6.24 12.42
N LYS A 119 7.06 5.67 12.93
CA LYS A 119 7.03 4.64 13.96
C LYS A 119 6.26 5.12 15.20
N GLU A 120 6.54 6.33 15.69
CA GLU A 120 5.84 6.91 16.83
C GLU A 120 4.33 7.04 16.58
N ILE A 121 3.94 7.54 15.41
CA ILE A 121 2.52 7.66 15.01
C ILE A 121 1.84 6.29 15.05
N LEU A 122 2.43 5.28 14.40
CA LEU A 122 1.81 3.96 14.28
C LEU A 122 1.75 3.22 15.63
N GLU A 123 2.78 3.35 16.47
CA GLU A 123 2.78 2.76 17.82
C GLU A 123 1.78 3.43 18.76
N LYS A 124 1.56 4.76 18.64
CA LYS A 124 0.50 5.45 19.40
C LYS A 124 -0.88 4.96 19.01
N LEU A 125 -1.18 4.90 17.72
CA LEU A 125 -2.47 4.40 17.21
C LEU A 125 -2.71 2.96 17.67
N LYS A 126 -1.67 2.13 17.67
CA LYS A 126 -1.75 0.71 18.05
C LYS A 126 -2.14 0.47 19.51
N GLN A 127 -1.92 1.43 20.42
CA GLN A 127 -2.31 1.27 21.83
C GLN A 127 -3.82 1.12 22.02
N ASN A 128 -4.61 1.61 21.06
CA ASN A 128 -6.06 1.53 21.11
C ASN A 128 -6.59 0.54 20.07
N PRO A 129 -7.22 -0.56 20.51
CA PRO A 129 -7.75 -1.59 19.61
C PRO A 129 -8.75 -1.06 18.56
N LYS A 130 -9.43 0.07 18.82
CA LYS A 130 -10.35 0.70 17.85
C LYS A 130 -9.64 1.16 16.57
N ASN A 131 -8.33 1.46 16.65
CA ASN A 131 -7.53 1.93 15.53
C ASN A 131 -6.96 0.79 14.66
N THR A 132 -7.24 -0.47 14.99
CA THR A 132 -6.79 -1.64 14.21
C THR A 132 -7.19 -1.52 12.73
N ASN A 133 -8.41 -1.05 12.45
CA ASN A 133 -8.88 -0.85 11.08
C ASN A 133 -8.11 0.26 10.35
N ILE A 134 -7.79 1.36 11.04
CA ILE A 134 -7.01 2.49 10.49
C ILE A 134 -5.63 2.01 10.07
N LEU A 135 -4.95 1.28 10.96
CA LEU A 135 -3.64 0.68 10.70
C LEU A 135 -3.72 -0.34 9.54
N GLY A 136 -4.77 -1.17 9.52
CA GLY A 136 -5.01 -2.14 8.46
C GLY A 136 -5.17 -1.48 7.09
N THR A 137 -5.95 -0.40 7.02
CA THR A 137 -6.14 0.36 5.78
C THR A 137 -4.83 1.01 5.33
N PHE A 138 -4.13 1.71 6.22
CA PHE A 138 -2.85 2.36 5.90
C PHE A 138 -1.80 1.36 5.38
N MET A 139 -1.63 0.24 6.10
CA MET A 139 -0.58 -0.75 5.81
C MET A 139 -0.94 -1.65 4.61
N GLN A 140 -2.17 -2.20 4.58
CA GLN A 140 -2.55 -3.22 3.60
C GLN A 140 -3.30 -2.61 2.41
N HIS A 141 -4.38 -1.86 2.66
CA HIS A 141 -5.23 -1.39 1.57
C HIS A 141 -4.60 -0.26 0.74
N ILE A 142 -3.70 0.51 1.32
CA ILE A 142 -3.01 1.60 0.64
C ILE A 142 -1.57 1.23 0.32
N SER A 143 -0.73 1.05 1.35
CA SER A 143 0.72 0.89 1.14
C SER A 143 1.04 -0.36 0.32
N TRP A 144 0.64 -1.54 0.82
CA TRP A 144 0.86 -2.79 0.08
C TRP A 144 0.23 -2.77 -1.31
N PHE A 145 -1.05 -2.37 -1.42
CA PHE A 145 -1.78 -2.37 -2.69
C PHE A 145 -1.10 -1.55 -3.78
N ILE A 146 -0.68 -0.32 -3.49
CA ILE A 146 -0.01 0.55 -4.49
C ILE A 146 1.26 -0.12 -5.01
N GLN A 147 2.09 -0.67 -4.11
CA GLN A 147 3.34 -1.30 -4.54
C GLN A 147 3.11 -2.65 -5.23
N TYR A 148 2.09 -3.41 -4.83
CA TYR A 148 1.66 -4.63 -5.50
C TYR A 148 1.29 -4.35 -6.97
N GLN A 149 0.43 -3.36 -7.22
CA GLN A 149 0.01 -2.97 -8.57
C GLN A 149 1.21 -2.58 -9.44
N ILE A 150 2.13 -1.77 -8.90
CA ILE A 150 3.35 -1.37 -9.61
C ILE A 150 4.20 -2.58 -9.98
N ASN A 151 4.36 -3.55 -9.07
CA ASN A 151 5.14 -4.75 -9.33
C ASN A 151 4.49 -5.65 -10.39
N GLU A 152 3.17 -5.86 -10.32
CA GLU A 152 2.45 -6.67 -11.31
C GLU A 152 2.51 -6.03 -12.71
N HIS A 153 2.32 -4.71 -12.81
CA HIS A 153 2.46 -4.01 -14.07
C HIS A 153 3.91 -4.06 -14.61
N LEU A 154 4.91 -3.93 -13.74
CA LEU A 154 6.32 -4.07 -14.13
C LEU A 154 6.61 -5.46 -14.70
N LYS A 155 6.09 -6.51 -14.05
CA LYS A 155 6.22 -7.89 -14.51
C LYS A 155 5.63 -8.07 -15.91
N LEU A 156 4.42 -7.57 -16.15
CA LEU A 156 3.81 -7.60 -17.50
C LEU A 156 4.65 -6.86 -18.54
N ILE A 157 5.25 -5.73 -18.19
CA ILE A 157 6.17 -4.99 -19.08
C ILE A 157 7.46 -5.78 -19.35
N GLN A 158 7.94 -6.59 -18.42
CA GLN A 158 9.15 -7.40 -18.60
C GLN A 158 8.88 -8.66 -19.41
N ASP A 159 7.77 -9.35 -19.13
CA ASP A 159 7.50 -10.69 -19.66
C ASP A 159 6.76 -10.65 -21.01
N GLU A 160 5.84 -9.70 -21.20
CA GLU A 160 4.82 -9.78 -22.26
C GLU A 160 4.72 -8.53 -23.14
N LEU A 161 5.54 -7.50 -22.93
CA LEU A 161 5.37 -6.19 -23.59
C LEU A 161 5.15 -6.26 -25.12
N TYR A 162 5.93 -7.09 -25.82
CA TYR A 162 5.86 -7.20 -27.28
C TYR A 162 4.75 -8.13 -27.78
N THR A 163 4.12 -8.92 -26.89
CA THR A 163 3.00 -9.82 -27.23
C THR A 163 1.64 -9.17 -26.98
N LEU A 164 1.57 -8.08 -26.21
CA LEU A 164 0.33 -7.36 -25.95
C LEU A 164 -0.34 -6.88 -27.23
N THR A 165 -1.66 -7.01 -27.32
CA THR A 165 -2.49 -6.32 -28.31
C THR A 165 -2.46 -4.81 -28.09
N HIS A 166 -2.95 -4.03 -29.06
CA HIS A 166 -3.03 -2.57 -28.89
C HIS A 166 -3.91 -2.19 -27.69
N LYS A 167 -5.05 -2.87 -27.49
CA LYS A 167 -5.94 -2.62 -26.36
C LYS A 167 -5.26 -2.93 -25.03
N GLU A 168 -4.62 -4.10 -24.90
CA GLU A 168 -3.94 -4.49 -23.66
C GLU A 168 -2.78 -3.55 -23.33
N ALA A 169 -1.98 -3.13 -24.31
CA ALA A 169 -0.91 -2.17 -24.10
C ALA A 169 -1.46 -0.81 -23.61
N LYS A 170 -2.60 -0.37 -24.16
CA LYS A 170 -3.26 0.87 -23.73
C LYS A 170 -3.80 0.76 -22.30
N ASP A 171 -4.49 -0.33 -21.99
CA ASP A 171 -5.06 -0.57 -20.66
C ASP A 171 -3.94 -0.68 -19.60
N LEU A 172 -2.82 -1.33 -19.93
CA LEU A 172 -1.64 -1.40 -19.07
C LEU A 172 -1.00 -0.02 -18.86
N LEU A 173 -0.89 0.81 -19.91
CA LEU A 173 -0.34 2.16 -19.80
C LEU A 173 -1.20 3.03 -18.87
N ILE A 174 -2.52 3.00 -19.01
CA ILE A 174 -3.44 3.75 -18.13
C ILE A 174 -3.29 3.27 -16.68
N SER A 175 -3.25 1.94 -16.47
CA SER A 175 -3.22 1.35 -15.13
C SER A 175 -1.91 1.62 -14.40
N ILE A 176 -0.77 1.56 -15.10
CA ILE A 176 0.53 1.87 -14.51
C ILE A 176 0.67 3.38 -14.26
N GLU A 177 0.19 4.25 -15.15
CA GLU A 177 0.19 5.70 -14.92
C GLU A 177 -0.64 6.06 -13.68
N TYR A 178 -1.82 5.47 -13.51
CA TYR A 178 -2.63 5.63 -12.30
C TYR A 178 -1.92 5.14 -11.03
N SER A 179 -1.28 3.97 -11.09
CA SER A 179 -0.52 3.44 -9.94
C SER A 179 0.65 4.35 -9.54
N LEU A 180 1.32 4.97 -10.53
CA LEU A 180 2.39 5.93 -10.29
C LEU A 180 1.87 7.25 -9.71
N GLU A 181 0.69 7.71 -10.15
CA GLU A 181 0.01 8.86 -9.56
C GLU A 181 -0.33 8.59 -8.09
N LEU A 182 -0.95 7.44 -7.78
CA LEU A 182 -1.25 7.04 -6.40
C LEU A 182 0.02 7.00 -5.53
N LYS A 183 1.15 6.50 -6.06
CA LYS A 183 2.43 6.53 -5.34
C LYS A 183 2.89 7.94 -4.99
N GLN A 184 2.71 8.92 -5.87
CA GLN A 184 3.05 10.33 -5.58
C GLN A 184 2.08 10.98 -4.60
N ARG A 185 0.78 10.72 -4.75
CA ARG A 185 -0.26 11.19 -3.81
C ARG A 185 -0.02 10.63 -2.40
N PHE A 186 0.31 9.35 -2.31
CA PHE A 186 0.69 8.70 -1.05
C PHE A 186 1.92 9.38 -0.43
N LYS A 187 2.98 9.60 -1.23
CA LYS A 187 4.18 10.30 -0.78
C LYS A 187 3.87 11.69 -0.22
N LYS A 188 3.07 12.50 -0.94
CA LYS A 188 2.67 13.84 -0.50
C LYS A 188 1.91 13.77 0.83
N THR A 189 0.84 12.98 0.88
CA THR A 189 -0.01 12.80 2.06
C THR A 189 0.79 12.34 3.30
N LEU A 190 1.73 11.41 3.10
CA LEU A 190 2.59 10.91 4.16
C LEU A 190 3.55 11.98 4.67
N ASN A 191 4.21 12.74 3.80
CA ASN A 191 5.10 13.81 4.24
C ASN A 191 4.34 14.91 4.99
N GLU A 192 3.14 15.28 4.52
CA GLU A 192 2.29 16.26 5.23
C GLU A 192 1.80 15.74 6.59
N THR A 193 1.53 14.43 6.71
CA THR A 193 1.20 13.81 8.00
C THR A 193 2.38 13.89 8.98
N ILE A 194 3.60 13.63 8.51
CA ILE A 194 4.82 13.77 9.31
C ILE A 194 5.04 15.22 9.75
N GLU A 195 4.83 16.18 8.85
CA GLU A 195 4.96 17.61 9.16
C GLU A 195 3.92 18.07 10.18
N ALA A 196 2.64 17.77 9.94
CA ALA A 196 1.55 18.10 10.86
C ALA A 196 1.79 17.50 12.26
N TYR A 197 2.31 16.28 12.32
CA TYR A 197 2.63 15.62 13.58
C TYR A 197 3.78 16.32 14.31
N ASN A 198 4.86 16.65 13.59
CA ASN A 198 6.01 17.33 14.17
C ASN A 198 5.66 18.73 14.70
N GLN A 199 4.79 19.44 14.00
CA GLN A 199 4.27 20.76 14.40
C GLN A 199 3.13 20.68 15.44
N ASN A 200 2.67 19.47 15.78
CA ASN A 200 1.46 19.25 16.58
C ASN A 200 0.23 20.02 16.07
N LEU A 201 0.09 20.14 14.75
CA LEU A 201 -1.08 20.78 14.15
C LEU A 201 -2.34 20.04 14.57
N ASN A 202 -3.39 20.78 14.92
CA ASN A 202 -4.67 20.23 15.39
C ASN A 202 -4.51 19.22 16.56
N ASN A 203 -3.45 19.37 17.36
CA ASN A 203 -3.15 18.52 18.51
C ASN A 203 -2.86 17.04 18.20
N ILE A 204 -2.58 16.66 16.95
CA ILE A 204 -2.43 15.25 16.56
C ILE A 204 -1.21 14.53 17.18
N LYS A 205 -0.27 15.25 17.80
CA LYS A 205 0.84 14.64 18.54
C LYS A 205 0.46 14.32 19.99
N SER A 206 -0.38 15.16 20.58
CA SER A 206 -0.77 15.11 22.00
C SER A 206 -2.11 14.41 22.25
N ASP A 207 -3.01 14.40 21.28
CA ASP A 207 -4.35 13.83 21.38
C ASP A 207 -4.48 12.61 20.45
N GLU A 208 -4.80 11.47 21.05
CA GLU A 208 -4.94 10.19 20.33
C GLU A 208 -6.15 10.16 19.40
N GLU A 209 -7.25 10.79 19.80
CA GLU A 209 -8.48 10.86 18.98
C GLU A 209 -8.25 11.79 17.78
N ALA A 210 -7.59 12.93 18.01
CA ALA A 210 -7.19 13.83 16.91
C ALA A 210 -6.28 13.12 15.91
N LEU A 211 -5.30 12.32 16.37
CA LEU A 211 -4.43 11.52 15.51
C LEU A 211 -5.21 10.48 14.70
N ALA A 212 -6.11 9.74 15.35
CA ALA A 212 -6.94 8.73 14.69
C ALA A 212 -7.84 9.37 13.62
N ASN A 213 -8.43 10.53 13.90
CA ASN A 213 -9.26 11.27 12.95
C ASN A 213 -8.43 11.76 11.76
N HIS A 214 -7.26 12.35 11.99
CA HIS A 214 -6.35 12.75 10.91
C HIS A 214 -6.00 11.57 10.00
N MET A 215 -5.70 10.41 10.57
CA MET A 215 -5.40 9.21 9.79
C MET A 215 -6.62 8.71 9.00
N ASN A 216 -7.81 8.71 9.60
CA ASN A 216 -9.03 8.34 8.88
C ASN A 216 -9.32 9.29 7.72
N GLU A 217 -9.21 10.61 7.92
CA GLU A 217 -9.51 11.59 6.87
C GLU A 217 -8.60 11.44 5.65
N ASN A 218 -7.31 11.15 5.88
CA ASN A 218 -6.29 11.12 4.84
C ASN A 218 -6.03 9.71 4.26
N TYR A 219 -6.43 8.65 4.98
CA TYR A 219 -6.10 7.25 4.63
C TYR A 219 -7.31 6.31 4.73
N LYS A 220 -8.55 6.79 4.66
CA LYS A 220 -9.75 5.93 4.63
C LYS A 220 -9.80 4.99 3.42
N ASP A 221 -9.34 5.47 2.27
CA ASP A 221 -9.16 4.72 1.02
C ASP A 221 -8.12 5.47 0.15
N HIS A 222 -7.62 4.85 -0.91
CA HIS A 222 -6.65 5.49 -1.81
C HIS A 222 -7.19 6.77 -2.47
N GLU A 223 -8.52 6.91 -2.60
CA GLU A 223 -9.19 8.09 -3.15
C GLU A 223 -9.01 9.35 -2.28
N TYR A 224 -8.80 9.17 -0.98
CA TYR A 224 -8.63 10.25 0.00
C TYR A 224 -7.21 10.80 0.07
N LEU A 225 -6.24 10.14 -0.59
CA LEU A 225 -4.87 10.65 -0.69
C LEU A 225 -4.87 12.01 -1.39
N LYS A 226 -4.08 12.96 -0.90
CA LYS A 226 -4.07 14.32 -1.45
C LYS A 226 -3.63 14.35 -2.91
N PRO A 227 -4.25 15.18 -3.77
CA PRO A 227 -3.85 15.31 -5.17
C PRO A 227 -2.44 15.90 -5.29
N ILE A 228 -1.80 15.63 -6.43
CA ILE A 228 -0.52 16.27 -6.80
C ILE A 228 -0.87 17.65 -7.36
N ASP A 229 -0.22 18.70 -6.85
CA ASP A 229 -0.39 20.08 -7.37
C ASP A 229 0.47 20.33 -8.61
#